data_AF-A0A955HQ42-F1
#
_entry.id   AF-A0A955HQ42-F1
#
_cell.length_a   1.000
_cell.length_b   1.000
_cell.length_c   1.000
_cell.angle_alpha   90.00
_cell.angle_beta   90.00
_cell.angle_gamma   90.00
#
_symmetry.space_group_name_H-M   'P 1'
#
loop_
_entity.id
_entity.type
_entity.pdbx_description
1 polymer ?
#
loop_
_entity_poly.entity_id
_entity_poly.type
_entity_poly.pdbx_seq_one_letter_code
_entity_poly.pdbx_strand_id
1 'polypeptide(L)'
;RTAITRSRGPLYKFLTEGSIQNTTGSKANRVKLASTKKGIENFLTGSLLEIRPMSVAKLQGLRPKVSTIDEWLSGDIREDVVGAIEQGASKLDDFIIVAISSEGTVRNGSGDTIKMELASILRGEYQAPHISIWHYKLDDLEEVAEPEMWLKANPNLGKTVTYDVYHLDVERAEKAPAARNDILAKRFGIPMEGYTYF
;
A
#
# COMPACT_ATOMS: atom_id res chain seq x y z
N ARG A 1 -10.85 18.07 -8.87
CA ARG A 1 -11.94 17.23 -9.44
C ARG A 1 -11.33 16.02 -10.13
N THR A 2 -11.83 14.82 -9.87
CA THR A 2 -11.29 13.54 -10.38
C THR A 2 -11.54 13.35 -11.87
N ALA A 3 -10.88 12.35 -12.50
CA ALA A 3 -11.08 12.03 -13.91
C ALA A 3 -12.53 11.62 -14.24
N ILE A 4 -13.20 10.93 -13.30
CA ILE A 4 -14.61 10.54 -13.38
C ILE A 4 -15.50 11.79 -13.36
N THR A 5 -15.34 12.67 -12.37
CA THR A 5 -16.15 13.91 -12.27
C THR A 5 -15.93 14.87 -13.44
N ARG A 6 -14.74 14.85 -14.04
CA ARG A 6 -14.39 15.67 -15.22
C ARG A 6 -14.77 15.01 -16.55
N SER A 7 -15.18 13.73 -16.52
CA SER A 7 -15.42 12.93 -17.73
C SER A 7 -14.25 13.02 -18.72
N ARG A 8 -13.02 12.80 -18.24
CA ARG A 8 -11.80 13.04 -19.04
C ARG A 8 -11.67 12.00 -20.15
N GLY A 9 -11.81 12.43 -21.41
CA GLY A 9 -11.67 11.55 -22.58
C GLY A 9 -12.93 10.75 -22.93
N PRO A 10 -12.95 10.07 -24.10
CA PRO A 10 -14.14 9.46 -24.65
C PRO A 10 -14.73 8.34 -23.77
N LEU A 11 -13.88 7.52 -23.14
CA LEU A 11 -14.33 6.43 -22.28
C LEU A 11 -15.09 6.96 -21.05
N TYR A 12 -14.50 7.90 -20.30
CA TYR A 12 -15.19 8.44 -19.13
C TYR A 12 -16.41 9.28 -19.51
N LYS A 13 -16.40 10.00 -20.65
CA LYS A 13 -17.62 10.66 -21.16
C LYS A 13 -18.75 9.66 -21.33
N PHE A 14 -18.51 8.56 -22.03
CA PHE A 14 -19.51 7.51 -22.23
C PHE A 14 -19.96 6.87 -20.90
N LEU A 15 -19.01 6.51 -20.03
CA LEU A 15 -19.33 5.82 -18.79
C LEU A 15 -20.09 6.71 -17.79
N THR A 16 -19.79 8.00 -17.77
CA THR A 16 -20.40 8.97 -16.85
C THR A 16 -21.65 9.66 -17.42
N GLU A 17 -22.00 9.37 -18.68
CA GLU A 17 -23.20 9.91 -19.32
C GLU A 17 -24.48 9.38 -18.67
N GLY A 18 -25.44 10.27 -18.45
CA GLY A 18 -26.73 9.99 -17.84
C GLY A 18 -26.82 10.48 -16.40
N SER A 19 -27.83 10.00 -15.68
CA SER A 19 -28.05 10.39 -14.28
C SER A 19 -28.20 9.17 -13.39
N ILE A 20 -27.61 9.22 -12.20
CA ILE A 20 -27.78 8.21 -11.16
C ILE A 20 -29.20 8.20 -10.58
N GLN A 21 -29.91 9.33 -10.66
CA GLN A 21 -31.30 9.48 -10.21
C GLN A 21 -32.30 8.83 -11.18
N ASN A 22 -31.85 8.45 -12.39
CA ASN A 22 -32.72 7.87 -13.41
C ASN A 22 -32.91 6.37 -13.18
N THR A 23 -33.86 6.00 -12.32
CA THR A 23 -34.16 4.60 -11.96
C THR A 23 -35.27 3.97 -12.82
N THR A 24 -36.13 4.79 -13.44
CA THR A 24 -37.32 4.36 -14.19
C THR A 24 -37.20 4.58 -15.71
N GLY A 25 -36.33 5.47 -16.18
CA GLY A 25 -36.13 5.72 -17.61
C GLY A 25 -35.31 4.66 -18.35
N SER A 26 -35.13 4.91 -19.66
CA SER A 26 -34.35 4.04 -20.57
C SER A 26 -32.98 3.70 -19.98
N LYS A 27 -32.59 2.42 -20.07
CA LYS A 27 -31.29 1.93 -19.60
C LYS A 27 -30.11 2.68 -20.26
N ALA A 28 -30.28 3.17 -21.49
CA ALA A 28 -29.27 3.96 -22.19
C ALA A 28 -28.92 5.26 -21.46
N ASN A 29 -29.91 5.88 -20.80
CA ASN A 29 -29.78 7.16 -20.10
C ASN A 29 -29.38 7.01 -18.62
N ARG A 30 -29.08 5.79 -18.18
CA ARG A 30 -28.55 5.53 -16.84
C ARG A 30 -27.04 5.70 -16.86
N VAL A 31 -26.51 6.28 -15.78
CA VAL A 31 -25.06 6.36 -15.59
C VAL A 31 -24.46 4.96 -15.49
N LYS A 32 -23.28 4.75 -16.08
CA LYS A 32 -22.62 3.44 -16.13
C LYS A 32 -21.47 3.34 -15.13
N LEU A 33 -20.83 4.46 -14.81
CA LEU A 33 -19.78 4.59 -13.80
C LEU A 33 -20.06 5.81 -12.94
N ALA A 34 -20.15 5.63 -11.63
CA ALA A 34 -20.34 6.76 -10.71
C ALA A 34 -19.56 6.59 -9.41
N SER A 35 -19.20 7.73 -8.81
CA SER A 35 -18.81 7.78 -7.41
C SER A 35 -20.06 7.85 -6.56
N THR A 36 -20.24 6.91 -5.65
CA THR A 36 -21.37 6.80 -4.73
C THR A 36 -20.87 6.80 -3.28
N LYS A 37 -21.79 6.63 -2.32
CA LYS A 37 -21.41 6.46 -0.91
C LYS A 37 -20.68 5.15 -0.63
N LYS A 38 -20.83 4.13 -1.49
CA LYS A 38 -20.13 2.84 -1.34
C LYS A 38 -18.70 2.92 -1.87
N GLY A 39 -18.48 3.72 -2.93
CA GLY A 39 -17.20 3.81 -3.60
C GLY A 39 -17.39 4.16 -5.07
N ILE A 40 -16.55 3.61 -5.94
CA ILE A 40 -16.69 3.72 -7.39
C ILE A 40 -17.41 2.47 -7.89
N GLU A 41 -18.61 2.66 -8.44
CA GLU A 41 -19.45 1.58 -8.96
C GLU A 41 -19.48 1.61 -10.48
N ASN A 42 -19.16 0.48 -11.11
CA ASN A 42 -19.39 0.22 -12.53
C ASN A 42 -20.66 -0.62 -12.68
N PHE A 43 -21.76 0.02 -13.07
CA PHE A 43 -23.08 -0.61 -13.19
C PHE A 43 -23.20 -1.54 -14.41
N LEU A 44 -22.27 -1.48 -15.36
CA LEU A 44 -22.26 -2.41 -16.50
C LEU A 44 -21.77 -3.79 -16.09
N THR A 45 -20.75 -3.85 -15.23
CA THR A 45 -20.11 -5.09 -14.80
C THR A 45 -20.49 -5.50 -13.38
N GLY A 46 -21.14 -4.62 -12.62
CA GLY A 46 -21.37 -4.79 -11.19
C GLY A 46 -20.10 -4.65 -10.33
N SER A 47 -19.00 -4.17 -10.90
CA SER A 47 -17.74 -4.01 -10.18
C SER A 47 -17.80 -2.84 -9.19
N LEU A 48 -17.21 -3.02 -8.02
CA LEU A 48 -17.11 -2.02 -6.96
C LEU A 48 -15.65 -1.85 -6.54
N LEU A 49 -15.20 -0.61 -6.48
CA LEU A 49 -13.96 -0.22 -5.80
C LEU A 49 -14.34 0.61 -4.59
N GLU A 50 -13.95 0.16 -3.40
CA GLU A 50 -14.26 0.81 -2.14
C GLU A 50 -13.02 0.85 -1.23
N ILE A 51 -13.01 1.80 -0.30
CA ILE A 51 -11.99 1.90 0.74
C ILE A 51 -12.56 1.27 2.00
N ARG A 52 -11.78 0.40 2.64
CA ARG A 52 -12.16 -0.27 3.88
C ARG A 52 -11.13 0.01 4.97
N PRO A 53 -11.56 0.14 6.24
CA PRO A 53 -10.63 0.15 7.36
C PRO A 53 -9.78 -1.12 7.38
N MET A 54 -8.51 -0.98 7.73
CA MET A 54 -7.58 -2.10 7.82
C MET A 54 -7.81 -2.87 9.14
N SER A 55 -8.90 -3.64 9.19
CA SER A 55 -9.20 -4.57 10.28
C SER A 55 -9.82 -5.86 9.76
N VAL A 56 -9.44 -6.99 10.33
CA VAL A 56 -9.86 -8.33 9.93
C VAL A 56 -11.38 -8.44 9.92
N ALA A 57 -12.06 -7.90 10.93
CA ALA A 57 -13.52 -7.91 11.01
C ALA A 57 -14.22 -7.19 9.83
N LYS A 58 -13.55 -6.24 9.17
CA LYS A 58 -14.09 -5.52 7.99
C LYS A 58 -13.67 -6.15 6.66
N LEU A 59 -12.59 -6.94 6.66
CA LEU A 59 -11.98 -7.52 5.48
C LEU A 59 -12.35 -8.99 5.25
N GLN A 60 -12.69 -9.71 6.31
CA GLN A 60 -13.03 -11.12 6.24
C GLN A 60 -14.30 -11.35 5.40
N GLY A 61 -14.22 -12.32 4.48
CA GLY A 61 -15.38 -12.75 3.68
C GLY A 61 -15.71 -11.88 2.46
N LEU A 62 -14.93 -10.82 2.17
CA LEU A 62 -15.18 -9.92 1.03
C LEU A 62 -15.02 -10.60 -0.34
N ARG A 63 -14.17 -11.62 -0.44
CA ARG A 63 -13.80 -12.27 -1.72
C ARG A 63 -13.35 -11.26 -2.79
N PRO A 64 -12.37 -10.38 -2.48
CA PRO A 64 -11.94 -9.38 -3.45
C PRO A 64 -11.16 -10.05 -4.59
N LYS A 65 -11.41 -9.62 -5.83
CA LYS A 65 -10.58 -10.00 -6.99
C LYS A 65 -9.24 -9.26 -7.00
N VAL A 66 -9.25 -7.99 -6.57
CA VAL A 66 -8.06 -7.15 -6.47
C VAL A 66 -8.10 -6.43 -5.13
N SER A 67 -6.97 -6.39 -4.42
CA SER A 67 -6.81 -5.63 -3.18
C SER A 67 -5.49 -4.87 -3.19
N THR A 68 -5.55 -3.63 -2.73
CA THR A 68 -4.37 -2.80 -2.47
C THR A 68 -4.35 -2.48 -0.98
N ILE A 69 -3.26 -2.82 -0.30
CA ILE A 69 -3.08 -2.58 1.12
C ILE A 69 -1.88 -1.65 1.25
N ASP A 70 -2.03 -0.54 1.96
CA ASP A 70 -1.01 0.49 2.10
C ASP A 70 -0.68 0.71 3.57
N GLU A 71 0.61 0.78 3.90
CA GLU A 71 1.14 0.93 5.27
C GLU A 71 0.76 -0.21 6.24
N TRP A 72 0.79 -1.45 5.77
CA TRP A 72 0.36 -2.61 6.56
C TRP A 72 1.33 -3.03 7.68
N LEU A 73 2.64 -2.75 7.54
CA LEU A 73 3.69 -3.07 8.53
C LEU A 73 3.99 -1.89 9.46
N SER A 74 3.83 -0.66 8.97
CA SER A 74 4.13 0.57 9.73
C SER A 74 2.96 1.04 10.60
N GLY A 75 1.74 0.56 10.35
CA GLY A 75 0.55 0.87 11.14
C GLY A 75 0.55 0.19 12.52
N ASP A 76 -0.23 0.74 13.46
CA ASP A 76 -0.48 0.13 14.79
C ASP A 76 -1.49 -1.04 14.69
N ILE A 77 -1.24 -1.95 13.75
CA ILE A 77 -2.12 -3.05 13.41
C ILE A 77 -1.45 -4.32 13.89
N ARG A 78 -2.12 -4.99 14.83
CA ARG A 78 -1.68 -6.28 15.39
C ARG A 78 -2.35 -7.48 14.72
N GLU A 79 -3.19 -7.22 13.73
CA GLU A 79 -4.00 -8.21 13.04
C GLU A 79 -3.38 -8.60 11.70
N ASP A 80 -3.49 -9.86 11.30
CA ASP A 80 -3.08 -10.31 9.97
C ASP A 80 -4.18 -10.00 8.94
N VAL A 81 -4.14 -8.79 8.41
CA VAL A 81 -5.09 -8.32 7.39
C VAL A 81 -4.80 -8.88 6.01
N VAL A 82 -3.54 -9.21 5.71
CA VAL A 82 -3.14 -9.80 4.43
C VAL A 82 -3.73 -11.21 4.33
N GLY A 83 -3.54 -12.04 5.36
CA GLY A 83 -4.11 -13.38 5.44
C GLY A 83 -5.64 -13.38 5.43
N ALA A 84 -6.29 -12.41 6.09
CA ALA A 84 -7.76 -12.28 6.04
C ALA A 84 -8.29 -11.95 4.63
N ILE A 85 -7.58 -11.11 3.89
CA ILE A 85 -7.90 -10.79 2.49
C ILE A 85 -7.65 -12.01 1.61
N GLU A 86 -6.50 -12.66 1.75
CA GLU A 86 -6.12 -13.85 0.99
C GLU A 86 -7.11 -15.00 1.18
N GLN A 87 -7.53 -15.27 2.42
CA GLN A 87 -8.54 -16.29 2.72
C GLN A 87 -9.89 -16.01 2.02
N GLY A 88 -10.25 -14.74 1.85
CA GLY A 88 -11.41 -14.34 1.09
C GLY A 88 -11.21 -14.50 -0.41
N ALA A 89 -10.09 -13.98 -0.91
CA ALA A 89 -9.75 -13.84 -2.32
C ALA A 89 -9.48 -15.18 -3.01
N SER A 90 -8.92 -16.17 -2.29
CA SER A 90 -8.61 -17.51 -2.79
C SER A 90 -9.80 -18.32 -3.31
N LYS A 91 -11.03 -17.80 -3.12
CA LYS A 91 -12.26 -18.34 -3.72
C LYS A 91 -12.48 -17.89 -5.17
N LEU A 92 -11.58 -17.06 -5.70
CA LEU A 92 -11.58 -16.55 -7.05
C LEU A 92 -10.24 -16.92 -7.71
N ASP A 93 -10.28 -17.36 -8.96
CA ASP A 93 -9.05 -17.54 -9.75
C ASP A 93 -8.37 -16.19 -9.97
N ASP A 94 -7.05 -16.17 -10.22
CA ASP A 94 -6.23 -15.00 -10.57
C ASP A 94 -6.52 -13.74 -9.72
N PHE A 95 -6.68 -13.89 -8.41
CA PHE A 95 -6.78 -12.74 -7.52
C PHE A 95 -5.40 -12.08 -7.35
N ILE A 96 -5.39 -10.77 -7.08
CA ILE A 96 -4.15 -10.02 -6.87
C ILE A 96 -4.25 -9.23 -5.57
N ILE A 97 -3.24 -9.39 -4.72
CA ILE A 97 -3.02 -8.55 -3.55
C ILE A 97 -1.73 -7.76 -3.79
N VAL A 98 -1.83 -6.44 -3.76
CA VAL A 98 -0.68 -5.53 -3.77
C VAL A 98 -0.57 -4.94 -2.38
N ALA A 99 0.42 -5.38 -1.61
CA ALA A 99 0.68 -4.88 -0.27
C ALA A 99 1.94 -4.01 -0.28
N ILE A 100 1.83 -2.79 0.25
CA ILE A 100 2.90 -1.80 0.29
C ILE A 100 3.07 -1.38 1.75
N SER A 101 4.30 -1.30 2.24
CA SER A 101 4.59 -0.71 3.54
C SER A 101 6.02 -0.23 3.63
N SER A 102 6.26 0.64 4.60
CA SER A 102 7.58 0.97 5.14
C SER A 102 7.89 0.18 6.41
N GLU A 103 9.15 0.21 6.85
CA GLU A 103 9.54 -0.33 8.16
C GLU A 103 8.84 0.44 9.28
N GLY A 104 8.29 -0.31 10.24
CA GLY A 104 7.66 0.23 11.44
C GLY A 104 8.60 0.23 12.65
N THR A 105 8.23 1.01 13.67
CA THR A 105 8.88 0.99 14.99
C THR A 105 8.18 0.06 15.98
N VAL A 106 6.96 -0.40 15.65
CA VAL A 106 6.18 -1.33 16.47
C VAL A 106 6.65 -2.75 16.20
N ARG A 107 7.09 -3.44 17.25
CA ARG A 107 7.55 -4.84 17.22
C ARG A 107 6.50 -5.78 17.84
N ASN A 108 6.61 -7.07 17.54
CA ASN A 108 5.75 -8.17 18.01
C ASN A 108 4.30 -8.10 17.49
N GLY A 109 4.10 -7.55 16.29
CA GLY A 109 2.83 -7.60 15.56
C GLY A 109 2.78 -8.75 14.54
N SER A 110 1.60 -8.96 13.94
CA SER A 110 1.44 -9.81 12.74
C SER A 110 2.43 -9.44 11.61
N GLY A 111 2.78 -8.16 11.55
CA GLY A 111 3.79 -7.58 10.65
C GLY A 111 5.13 -8.32 10.64
N ASP A 112 5.69 -8.61 11.82
CA ASP A 112 7.01 -9.23 11.95
C ASP A 112 7.00 -10.67 11.42
N THR A 113 5.93 -11.43 11.68
CA THR A 113 5.78 -12.81 11.19
C THR A 113 5.74 -12.84 9.65
N ILE A 114 4.95 -11.98 9.02
CA ILE A 114 4.89 -11.88 7.56
C ILE A 114 6.25 -11.46 7.01
N LYS A 115 6.92 -10.51 7.65
CA LYS A 115 8.27 -10.08 7.24
C LYS A 115 9.29 -11.23 7.30
N MET A 116 9.25 -12.06 8.34
CA MET A 116 10.11 -13.24 8.46
C MET A 116 9.83 -14.26 7.36
N GLU A 117 8.57 -14.46 6.99
CA GLU A 117 8.19 -15.32 5.86
C GLU A 117 8.70 -14.75 4.53
N LEU A 118 8.48 -13.46 4.26
CA LEU A 118 9.00 -12.81 3.04
C LEU A 118 10.53 -12.89 2.96
N ALA A 119 11.22 -12.76 4.09
CA ALA A 119 12.67 -12.90 4.16
C ALA A 119 13.15 -14.35 3.89
N SER A 120 12.40 -15.38 4.33
CA SER A 120 12.73 -16.78 4.04
C SER A 120 12.54 -17.12 2.56
N ILE A 121 11.53 -16.50 1.91
CA ILE A 121 11.32 -16.61 0.46
C ILE A 121 12.48 -15.98 -0.31
N LEU A 122 12.86 -14.75 0.04
CA LEU A 122 13.99 -14.06 -0.60
C LEU A 122 15.32 -14.82 -0.44
N ARG A 123 15.51 -15.51 0.69
CA ARG A 123 16.69 -16.36 0.95
C ARG A 123 16.62 -17.73 0.27
N GLY A 124 15.49 -18.07 -0.36
CA GLY A 124 15.27 -19.37 -1.03
C GLY A 124 14.98 -20.53 -0.08
N GLU A 125 14.78 -20.26 1.22
CA GLU A 125 14.46 -21.26 2.25
C GLU A 125 13.00 -21.74 2.12
N TYR A 126 12.10 -20.86 1.66
CA TYR A 126 10.70 -21.16 1.38
C TYR A 126 10.37 -20.85 -0.09
N GLN A 127 9.73 -21.79 -0.78
CA GLN A 127 9.39 -21.65 -2.20
C GLN A 127 7.94 -21.20 -2.36
N ALA A 128 7.74 -19.94 -2.71
CA ALA A 128 6.43 -19.33 -2.93
C ALA A 128 6.39 -18.60 -4.30
N PRO A 129 6.31 -19.33 -5.43
CA PRO A 129 6.40 -18.73 -6.77
C PRO A 129 5.23 -17.79 -7.12
N HIS A 130 4.16 -17.81 -6.32
CA HIS A 130 3.01 -16.91 -6.45
C HIS A 130 3.22 -15.56 -5.75
N ILE A 131 4.31 -15.40 -4.99
CA ILE A 131 4.64 -14.18 -4.26
C ILE A 131 5.78 -13.45 -4.99
N SER A 132 5.54 -12.20 -5.36
CA SER A 132 6.56 -11.31 -5.92
C SER A 132 6.93 -10.24 -4.91
N ILE A 133 8.23 -10.10 -4.61
CA ILE A 133 8.73 -9.25 -3.53
C ILE A 133 9.64 -8.18 -4.10
N TRP A 134 9.34 -6.92 -3.79
CA TRP A 134 10.25 -5.79 -3.99
C TRP A 134 10.60 -5.22 -2.62
N HIS A 135 11.86 -5.32 -2.25
CA HIS A 135 12.37 -4.86 -0.97
C HIS A 135 13.48 -3.84 -1.23
N TYR A 136 13.20 -2.57 -0.92
CA TYR A 136 14.14 -1.48 -1.06
C TYR A 136 14.64 -1.07 0.32
N LYS A 137 15.95 -1.21 0.55
CA LYS A 137 16.61 -0.80 1.79
C LYS A 137 18.09 -0.54 1.54
N LEU A 138 18.74 0.11 2.49
CA LEU A 138 20.19 0.09 2.62
C LEU A 138 20.63 -1.26 3.22
N ASP A 139 21.86 -1.66 2.92
CA ASP A 139 22.44 -2.88 3.45
C ASP A 139 22.98 -2.65 4.86
N ASP A 140 23.63 -1.50 5.07
CA ASP A 140 24.32 -1.14 6.31
C ASP A 140 24.02 0.29 6.76
N LEU A 141 24.24 0.57 8.04
CA LEU A 141 24.00 1.90 8.63
C LEU A 141 24.96 2.96 8.10
N GLU A 142 26.17 2.56 7.74
CA GLU A 142 27.22 3.46 7.21
C GLU A 142 26.81 4.10 5.89
N GLU A 143 26.04 3.37 5.05
CA GLU A 143 25.53 3.85 3.77
C GLU A 143 24.58 5.05 3.90
N VAL A 144 24.05 5.34 5.10
CA VAL A 144 23.19 6.52 5.34
C VAL A 144 23.96 7.82 5.08
N ALA A 145 25.26 7.83 5.35
CA ALA A 145 26.12 8.98 5.10
C ALA A 145 26.54 9.14 3.63
N GLU A 146 26.17 8.20 2.75
CA GLU A 146 26.57 8.12 1.34
C GLU A 146 25.37 8.39 0.42
N PRO A 147 25.20 9.62 -0.09
CA PRO A 147 24.06 9.99 -0.93
C PRO A 147 23.86 9.09 -2.15
N GLU A 148 24.94 8.58 -2.74
CA GLU A 148 24.94 7.66 -3.86
C GLU A 148 24.24 6.32 -3.56
N MET A 149 24.22 5.88 -2.30
CA MET A 149 23.59 4.63 -1.88
C MET A 149 22.08 4.77 -1.66
N TRP A 150 21.57 6.00 -1.48
CA TRP A 150 20.16 6.24 -1.13
C TRP A 150 19.16 5.73 -2.17
N LEU A 151 19.55 5.58 -3.44
CA LEU A 151 18.70 4.98 -4.48
C LEU A 151 18.30 3.54 -4.17
N LYS A 152 19.11 2.79 -3.41
CA LYS A 152 18.81 1.41 -3.02
C LYS A 152 17.54 1.33 -2.17
N ALA A 153 17.36 2.30 -1.27
CA ALA A 153 16.19 2.41 -0.40
C ALA A 153 14.99 3.10 -1.08
N ASN A 154 15.23 3.95 -2.09
CA ASN A 154 14.16 4.62 -2.81
C ASN A 154 14.49 4.82 -4.31
N PRO A 155 14.02 3.92 -5.19
CA PRO A 155 14.22 4.04 -6.63
C PRO A 155 13.59 5.27 -7.30
N ASN A 156 12.76 6.01 -6.56
CA ASN A 156 12.08 7.22 -7.05
C ASN A 156 12.77 8.52 -6.61
N LEU A 157 13.91 8.42 -5.91
CA LEU A 157 14.75 9.56 -5.54
C LEU A 157 15.22 10.31 -6.81
N GLY A 158 15.12 11.63 -6.76
CA GLY A 158 15.35 12.53 -7.90
C GLY A 158 14.15 12.68 -8.85
N LYS A 159 13.05 11.93 -8.67
CA LYS A 159 11.84 12.03 -9.51
C LYS A 159 10.65 12.60 -8.73
N THR A 160 10.30 11.99 -7.60
CA THR A 160 9.19 12.45 -6.75
C THR A 160 9.65 13.06 -5.44
N VAL A 161 10.82 12.67 -4.96
CA VAL A 161 11.49 13.24 -3.78
C VAL A 161 12.89 13.65 -4.20
N THR A 162 13.38 14.80 -3.73
CA THR A 162 14.71 15.32 -4.07
C THR A 162 15.76 14.84 -3.07
N TYR A 163 17.04 14.88 -3.48
CA TYR A 163 18.17 14.60 -2.59
C TYR A 163 18.25 15.58 -1.43
N ASP A 164 17.89 16.85 -1.63
CA ASP A 164 17.88 17.85 -0.55
C ASP A 164 16.98 17.44 0.61
N VAL A 165 15.84 16.79 0.33
CA VAL A 165 14.95 16.27 1.39
C VAL A 165 15.64 15.17 2.19
N TYR A 166 16.38 14.28 1.53
CA TYR A 166 17.12 13.22 2.21
C TYR A 166 18.28 13.78 3.05
N HIS A 167 19.03 14.76 2.52
CA HIS A 167 20.08 15.45 3.30
C HIS A 167 19.52 16.07 4.58
N LEU A 168 18.38 16.76 4.50
CA LEU A 168 17.73 17.34 5.68
C LEU A 168 17.28 16.27 6.68
N ASP A 169 16.77 15.14 6.20
CA ASP A 169 16.38 14.02 7.07
C ASP A 169 17.60 13.36 7.74
N VAL A 170 18.73 13.22 7.03
CA VAL A 170 19.99 12.71 7.62
C VAL A 170 20.51 13.66 8.69
N GLU A 171 20.60 14.97 8.40
CA GLU A 171 21.01 15.96 9.40
C GLU A 171 20.10 15.96 10.63
N ARG A 172 18.79 15.80 10.41
CA ARG A 172 17.82 15.70 11.50
C ARG A 172 18.01 14.43 12.31
N ALA A 173 18.31 13.31 11.67
CA ALA A 173 18.58 12.04 12.35
C ALA A 173 19.84 12.12 13.25
N GLU A 174 20.85 12.90 12.85
CA GLU A 174 22.04 13.16 13.67
C GLU A 174 21.75 14.08 14.87
N LYS A 175 20.96 15.13 14.65
CA LYS A 175 20.69 16.17 15.65
C LYS A 175 19.58 15.81 16.64
N ALA A 176 18.66 14.91 16.25
CA ALA A 176 17.47 14.58 17.03
C ALA A 176 17.33 13.07 17.24
N PRO A 177 17.78 12.54 18.41
CA PRO A 177 17.69 11.11 18.73
C PRO A 177 16.27 10.53 18.61
N ALA A 178 15.24 11.33 18.96
CA ALA A 178 13.84 10.93 18.86
C ALA A 178 13.35 10.72 17.42
N ALA A 179 13.93 11.43 16.44
CA ALA A 179 13.56 11.31 15.03
C ALA A 179 14.43 10.28 14.29
N ARG A 180 15.62 9.98 14.83
CA ARG A 180 16.61 9.09 14.21
C ARG A 180 16.03 7.73 13.83
N ASN A 181 15.37 7.05 14.76
CA ASN A 181 14.86 5.69 14.51
C ASN A 181 13.76 5.67 13.44
N ASP A 182 12.86 6.65 13.48
CA ASP A 182 11.78 6.76 12.50
C ASP A 182 12.33 7.05 11.10
N ILE A 183 13.34 7.93 10.99
CA ILE A 183 14.00 8.25 9.73
C ILE A 183 14.75 7.02 9.19
N LEU A 184 15.56 6.36 10.00
CA LEU A 184 16.31 5.17 9.59
C LEU A 184 15.38 4.04 9.11
N ALA A 185 14.29 3.79 9.85
CA ALA A 185 13.29 2.80 9.46
C ALA A 185 12.58 3.22 8.16
N LYS A 186 11.91 4.38 8.14
CA LYS A 186 11.01 4.75 7.05
C LYS A 186 11.70 5.21 5.78
N ARG A 187 12.87 5.84 5.88
CA ARG A 187 13.61 6.36 4.69
C ARG A 187 14.57 5.35 4.11
N PHE A 188 15.24 4.60 4.97
CA PHE A 188 16.39 3.78 4.59
C PHE A 188 16.13 2.27 4.74
N GLY A 189 14.98 1.86 5.30
CA GLY A 189 14.65 0.45 5.48
C GLY A 189 15.55 -0.25 6.51
N ILE A 190 16.16 0.52 7.43
CA ILE A 190 17.06 -0.01 8.47
C ILE A 190 16.25 -0.15 9.77
N PRO A 191 15.96 -1.39 10.21
CA PRO A 191 15.23 -1.60 11.46
C PRO A 191 16.11 -1.23 12.65
N MET A 192 15.71 -0.22 13.42
CA MET A 192 16.40 0.16 14.65
C MET A 192 15.75 -0.56 15.84
N GLU A 193 16.50 -1.43 16.52
CA GLU A 193 16.03 -2.07 17.75
C GLU A 193 15.86 -1.07 18.89
N GLY A 194 14.74 -1.16 19.62
CA GLY A 194 14.67 -0.95 21.08
C GLY A 194 14.96 0.44 21.68
N TYR A 195 15.40 1.45 20.94
CA TYR A 195 15.63 2.78 21.50
C TYR A 195 14.34 3.62 21.53
N THR A 196 13.32 3.14 22.23
CA THR A 196 12.33 4.04 22.81
C THR A 196 13.01 4.79 23.95
N TYR A 197 13.35 6.05 23.70
CA TYR A 197 13.80 6.98 24.74
C TYR A 197 12.63 7.26 25.69
N PHE A 198 12.62 6.57 26.84
CA PHE A 198 12.10 7.04 28.11
C PHE A 198 13.09 6.68 29.21
#